data_AF-A0A7K0KFI8-F1
#
_entry.id   AF-A0A7K0KFI8-F1
#
_cell.length_a   1.000
_cell.length_b   1.000
_cell.length_c   1.000
_cell.angle_alpha   90.00
_cell.angle_beta   90.00
_cell.angle_gamma   90.00
#
_symmetry.space_group_name_H-M   'P 1'
#
loop_
_entity.id
_entity.type
_entity.pdbx_description
1 polymer ?
#
loop_
_entity_poly.entity_id
_entity_poly.type
_entity_poly.pdbx_seq_one_letter_code
_entity_poly.pdbx_strand_id
1 'polypeptide(L)'
;METLNMTWVNLLRKQYLDILDFYAGNKQLLDDKELLKAYQTLLSVTSVEEFKLWRKLLKDYGLSFTDVEGIPQKGNLLGALDDYAEGANDKILSVFIRWKLGFNPEKWTETEQWNHELVDILLKATQREEDVHIVIFPCGKPNAKHWAAIGQDADRLFEVFGWQTGHVEATTGPVSWMFINGYGLDVLRQSGYSVQIRDFGEFDILSTAFEEDSIASLQQFIDYLRMMGEMADEQVRFLRKIRPIIYPHPGYFELTQARLDFGRNTVVAKFDSGEEVTLAEGKNWNLNGLTRSLAVQMGAELGEA
;
A
#
# COMPACT_ATOMS: atom_id res chain seq x y z
N MET A 1 -0.51 -25.07 -1.63
CA MET A 1 -1.53 -24.21 -2.25
C MET A 1 -0.89 -22.84 -2.35
N GLU A 2 -0.54 -22.36 -3.55
CA GLU A 2 0.01 -21.01 -3.69
C GLU A 2 -1.06 -19.96 -3.34
N THR A 3 -0.82 -19.26 -2.24
CA THR A 3 -1.59 -18.08 -1.81
C THR A 3 -1.47 -16.99 -2.88
N LEU A 4 -2.61 -16.42 -3.28
CA LEU A 4 -2.64 -15.32 -4.25
C LEU A 4 -2.06 -14.08 -3.56
N ASN A 5 -0.94 -13.55 -4.07
CA ASN A 5 -0.36 -12.33 -3.54
C ASN A 5 -1.12 -11.11 -4.07
N MET A 6 -2.00 -10.55 -3.21
CA MET A 6 -2.84 -9.41 -3.57
C MET A 6 -2.05 -8.10 -3.70
N THR A 7 -0.89 -7.96 -3.06
CA THR A 7 -0.02 -6.80 -3.22
C THR A 7 0.39 -6.62 -4.68
N TRP A 8 0.87 -7.68 -5.34
CA TRP A 8 1.22 -7.62 -6.77
C TRP A 8 0.02 -7.31 -7.67
N VAL A 9 -1.15 -7.88 -7.37
CA VAL A 9 -2.38 -7.56 -8.12
C VAL A 9 -2.69 -6.06 -8.00
N ASN A 10 -2.55 -5.49 -6.80
CA ASN A 10 -2.86 -4.09 -6.56
C ASN A 10 -1.82 -3.14 -7.17
N LEU A 11 -0.53 -3.49 -7.19
CA LEU A 11 0.49 -2.74 -7.92
C LEU A 11 0.18 -2.64 -9.43
N LEU A 12 -0.19 -3.77 -10.06
CA LEU A 12 -0.60 -3.79 -11.46
C LEU A 12 -1.86 -2.94 -11.71
N ARG A 13 -2.84 -2.99 -10.81
CA ARG A 13 -4.06 -2.16 -10.88
C ARG A 13 -3.73 -0.67 -10.80
N LYS A 14 -2.97 -0.27 -9.78
CA LYS A 14 -2.57 1.12 -9.57
C LYS A 14 -1.84 1.66 -10.80
N GLN A 15 -0.82 0.95 -11.28
CA GLN A 15 -0.06 1.38 -12.46
C GLN A 15 -0.92 1.45 -13.72
N TYR A 16 -1.89 0.55 -13.89
CA TYR A 16 -2.85 0.63 -15.00
C TYR A 16 -3.72 1.89 -14.92
N LEU A 17 -4.18 2.28 -13.73
CA LEU A 17 -4.94 3.51 -13.52
C LEU A 17 -4.08 4.75 -13.81
N ASP A 18 -2.85 4.79 -13.29
CA ASP A 18 -1.90 5.87 -13.56
C ASP A 18 -1.66 6.06 -15.07
N ILE A 19 -1.56 4.95 -15.83
CA ILE A 19 -1.47 4.97 -17.30
C ILE A 19 -2.71 5.62 -17.93
N LEU A 20 -3.92 5.25 -17.49
CA LEU A 20 -5.17 5.80 -18.05
C LEU A 20 -5.25 7.31 -17.82
N ASP A 21 -4.99 7.75 -16.59
CA ASP A 21 -5.10 9.16 -16.20
C ASP A 21 -4.03 10.01 -16.89
N PHE A 22 -2.79 9.51 -16.95
CA PHE A 22 -1.69 10.21 -17.60
C PHE A 22 -1.94 10.46 -19.09
N TYR A 23 -2.36 9.44 -19.84
CA TYR A 23 -2.62 9.59 -21.27
C TYR A 23 -3.94 10.30 -21.58
N ALA A 24 -4.91 10.29 -20.66
CA ALA A 24 -6.09 11.15 -20.77
C ALA A 24 -5.73 12.64 -20.73
N GLY A 25 -4.80 13.02 -19.84
CA GLY A 25 -4.28 14.39 -19.71
C GLY A 25 -3.19 14.78 -20.71
N ASN A 26 -2.48 13.82 -21.30
CA ASN A 26 -1.32 14.05 -22.18
C ASN A 26 -1.49 13.42 -23.56
N LYS A 27 -2.64 13.62 -24.20
CA LYS A 27 -2.98 13.00 -25.50
C LYS A 27 -1.95 13.26 -26.60
N GLN A 28 -1.26 14.40 -26.57
CA GLN A 28 -0.19 14.74 -27.51
C GLN A 28 1.00 13.76 -27.51
N LEU A 29 1.25 13.05 -26.39
CA LEU A 29 2.31 12.03 -26.34
C LEU A 29 1.97 10.82 -27.20
N LEU A 30 0.68 10.57 -27.45
CA LEU A 30 0.20 9.49 -28.31
C LEU A 30 0.29 9.81 -29.81
N ASP A 31 0.95 10.91 -30.20
CA ASP A 31 1.32 11.16 -31.59
C ASP A 31 2.46 10.22 -32.03
N ASP A 32 3.24 9.69 -31.08
CA ASP A 32 4.18 8.60 -31.33
C ASP A 32 3.41 7.31 -31.67
N LYS A 33 3.70 6.75 -32.85
CA LYS A 33 2.98 5.58 -33.39
C LYS A 33 3.23 4.30 -32.60
N GLU A 34 4.44 4.12 -32.08
CA GLU A 34 4.82 2.93 -31.33
C GLU A 34 4.17 2.98 -29.94
N LEU A 35 4.23 4.15 -29.29
CA LEU A 35 3.57 4.39 -28.02
C LEU A 35 2.04 4.24 -28.11
N LEU A 36 1.42 4.85 -29.13
CA LEU A 36 -0.02 4.74 -29.37
C LEU A 36 -0.44 3.29 -29.56
N LYS A 37 0.31 2.53 -30.37
CA LYS A 37 0.01 1.12 -30.63
C LYS A 37 0.19 0.28 -29.37
N ALA A 38 1.24 0.51 -28.59
CA ALA A 38 1.46 -0.18 -27.33
C ALA A 38 0.34 0.10 -26.30
N TYR A 39 -0.09 1.36 -26.18
CA TYR A 39 -1.18 1.77 -25.32
C TYR A 39 -2.53 1.16 -25.76
N GLN A 40 -2.89 1.27 -27.03
CA GLN A 40 -4.13 0.66 -27.56
C GLN A 40 -4.12 -0.86 -27.40
N THR A 41 -2.97 -1.51 -27.60
CA THR A 41 -2.83 -2.96 -27.39
C THR A 41 -3.10 -3.31 -25.93
N LEU A 42 -2.50 -2.58 -24.97
CA LEU A 42 -2.76 -2.78 -23.54
C LEU A 42 -4.27 -2.71 -23.22
N LEU A 43 -4.95 -1.67 -23.73
CA LEU A 43 -6.39 -1.50 -23.52
C LEU A 43 -7.19 -2.69 -24.08
N SER A 44 -6.75 -3.29 -25.18
CA SER A 44 -7.42 -4.43 -25.82
C SER A 44 -7.13 -5.79 -25.20
N VAL A 45 -6.14 -5.92 -24.31
CA VAL A 45 -5.77 -7.21 -23.69
C VAL A 45 -6.94 -7.80 -22.89
N THR A 46 -7.24 -9.07 -23.14
CA THR A 46 -8.30 -9.86 -22.50
C THR A 46 -7.83 -11.16 -21.86
N SER A 47 -6.60 -11.61 -22.13
CA SER A 47 -6.03 -12.86 -21.59
C SER A 47 -4.57 -12.71 -21.16
N VAL A 48 -4.08 -13.65 -20.32
CA VAL A 48 -2.68 -13.64 -19.83
C VAL A 48 -1.70 -13.77 -21.00
N GLU A 49 -2.05 -14.57 -22.00
CA GLU A 49 -1.29 -14.79 -23.22
C GLU A 49 -1.18 -13.51 -24.04
N GLU A 50 -2.29 -12.80 -24.24
CA GLU A 50 -2.29 -11.48 -24.89
C GLU A 50 -1.47 -10.45 -24.11
N PHE A 51 -1.51 -10.49 -22.77
CA PHE A 51 -0.70 -9.63 -21.93
C PHE A 51 0.80 -9.91 -22.10
N LYS A 52 1.21 -11.19 -22.15
CA LYS A 52 2.60 -11.58 -22.43
C LYS A 52 3.06 -11.14 -23.82
N LEU A 53 2.17 -11.21 -24.83
CA LEU A 53 2.45 -10.67 -26.16
C LEU A 53 2.61 -9.15 -26.16
N TRP A 54 1.80 -8.44 -25.38
CA TRP A 54 1.95 -7.01 -25.17
C TRP A 54 3.29 -6.64 -24.52
N ARG A 55 3.75 -7.40 -23.52
CA ARG A 55 5.09 -7.19 -22.92
C ARG A 55 6.21 -7.35 -23.95
N LYS A 56 6.10 -8.37 -24.82
CA LYS A 56 7.05 -8.55 -25.93
C LYS A 56 7.01 -7.37 -26.91
N LEU A 57 5.82 -6.86 -27.23
CA LEU A 57 5.65 -5.69 -28.08
C LEU A 57 6.38 -4.45 -27.51
N LEU A 58 6.29 -4.22 -26.19
CA LEU A 58 7.01 -3.12 -25.55
C LEU A 58 8.52 -3.24 -25.74
N LYS A 59 9.06 -4.44 -25.56
CA LYS A 59 10.48 -4.72 -25.80
C LYS A 59 10.88 -4.45 -27.25
N ASP A 60 10.07 -4.91 -28.20
CA ASP A 60 10.33 -4.70 -29.63
C ASP A 60 10.33 -3.21 -30.02
N TYR A 61 9.63 -2.36 -29.26
CA TYR A 61 9.60 -0.90 -29.45
C TYR A 61 10.58 -0.13 -28.54
N GLY A 62 11.42 -0.81 -27.76
CA GLY A 62 12.31 -0.14 -26.79
C GLY A 62 11.56 0.61 -25.69
N LEU A 63 10.30 0.23 -25.42
CA LEU A 63 9.44 0.77 -24.37
C LEU A 63 9.43 -0.13 -23.12
N SER A 64 10.14 -1.25 -23.12
CA SER A 64 10.30 -2.11 -21.94
C SER A 64 11.14 -1.40 -20.87
N PHE A 65 10.91 -1.72 -19.59
CA PHE A 65 11.70 -1.17 -18.50
C PHE A 65 13.21 -1.42 -18.62
N THR A 66 13.60 -2.52 -19.29
CA THR A 66 15.01 -2.91 -19.47
C THR A 66 15.75 -2.13 -20.56
N ASP A 67 15.03 -1.49 -21.48
CA ASP A 67 15.61 -0.88 -22.68
C ASP A 67 15.74 0.65 -22.57
N VAL A 68 15.20 1.26 -21.51
CA VAL A 68 15.22 2.72 -21.31
C VAL A 68 16.39 3.13 -20.41
N GLU A 69 17.61 3.11 -20.95
CA GLU A 69 18.73 3.81 -20.32
C GLU A 69 18.55 5.34 -20.47
N GLY A 70 18.35 6.05 -19.36
CA GLY A 70 18.57 7.51 -19.30
C GLY A 70 17.35 8.41 -19.54
N ILE A 71 16.13 7.89 -19.70
CA ILE A 71 14.91 8.72 -19.59
C ILE A 71 14.45 8.66 -18.13
N PRO A 72 14.22 9.81 -17.45
CA PRO A 72 13.66 9.77 -16.11
C PRO A 72 12.34 8.98 -16.14
N GLN A 73 12.21 8.03 -15.20
CA GLN A 73 11.06 7.11 -15.02
C GLN A 73 9.66 7.75 -15.14
N LYS A 74 9.57 9.07 -15.06
CA LYS A 74 8.34 9.86 -15.21
C LYS A 74 7.69 9.82 -16.60
N GLY A 75 8.37 9.35 -17.65
CA GLY A 75 7.84 9.39 -19.03
C GLY A 75 7.28 8.08 -19.60
N ASN A 76 7.71 6.91 -19.10
CA ASN A 76 7.35 5.61 -19.68
C ASN A 76 6.53 4.76 -18.70
N LEU A 77 5.26 5.15 -18.50
CA LEU A 77 4.36 4.42 -17.60
C LEU A 77 4.02 3.00 -18.10
N LEU A 78 4.09 2.76 -19.41
CA LEU A 78 3.89 1.41 -19.97
C LEU A 78 5.03 0.47 -19.57
N GLY A 79 6.28 0.97 -19.60
CA GLY A 79 7.45 0.23 -19.12
C GLY A 79 7.39 -0.04 -17.61
N ALA A 80 6.87 0.89 -16.80
CA ALA A 80 6.67 0.63 -15.37
C ALA A 80 5.65 -0.50 -15.11
N LEU A 81 4.59 -0.61 -15.91
CA LEU A 81 3.66 -1.74 -15.82
C LEU A 81 4.32 -3.06 -16.26
N ASP A 82 5.21 -3.01 -17.25
CA ASP A 82 6.02 -4.16 -17.69
C ASP A 82 6.95 -4.66 -16.58
N ASP A 83 7.60 -3.76 -15.84
CA ASP A 83 8.45 -4.09 -14.69
C ASP A 83 7.66 -4.81 -13.58
N TYR A 84 6.52 -4.24 -13.17
CA TYR A 84 5.64 -4.90 -12.20
C TYR A 84 5.08 -6.24 -12.71
N ALA A 85 4.96 -6.42 -14.02
CA ALA A 85 4.53 -7.69 -14.58
C ALA A 85 5.62 -8.76 -14.62
N GLU A 86 6.90 -8.40 -14.55
CA GLU A 86 8.01 -9.36 -14.54
C GLU A 86 8.02 -10.22 -13.27
N GLY A 87 7.66 -9.64 -12.13
CA GLY A 87 7.54 -10.36 -10.86
C GLY A 87 6.21 -11.10 -10.65
N ALA A 88 5.25 -10.96 -11.57
CA ALA A 88 3.91 -11.53 -11.43
C ALA A 88 3.75 -12.87 -12.16
N ASN A 89 3.29 -13.90 -11.44
CA ASN A 89 2.94 -15.18 -12.06
C ASN A 89 1.58 -15.13 -12.80
N ASP A 90 1.29 -16.16 -13.60
CA ASP A 90 0.08 -16.23 -14.42
C ASP A 90 -1.22 -16.11 -13.61
N LYS A 91 -1.22 -16.60 -12.36
CA LYS A 91 -2.38 -16.48 -11.48
C LYS A 91 -2.63 -15.02 -11.09
N ILE A 92 -1.59 -14.26 -10.73
CA ILE A 92 -1.67 -12.82 -10.45
C ILE A 92 -2.16 -12.07 -11.69
N LEU A 93 -1.54 -12.32 -12.84
CA LEU A 93 -1.93 -11.68 -14.12
C LEU A 93 -3.39 -11.98 -14.47
N SER A 94 -3.85 -13.23 -14.27
CA SER A 94 -5.24 -13.61 -14.55
C SER A 94 -6.25 -12.83 -13.70
N VAL A 95 -5.92 -12.53 -12.44
CA VAL A 95 -6.77 -11.76 -11.52
C VAL A 95 -6.79 -10.29 -11.91
N PHE A 96 -5.61 -9.73 -12.24
CA PHE A 96 -5.50 -8.36 -12.76
C PHE A 96 -6.32 -8.17 -14.05
N ILE A 97 -6.18 -9.08 -15.02
CA ILE A 97 -6.89 -8.98 -16.31
C ILE A 97 -8.40 -9.13 -16.12
N ARG A 98 -8.86 -10.07 -15.28
CA ARG A 98 -10.28 -10.20 -14.95
C ARG A 98 -10.84 -8.91 -14.34
N TRP A 99 -10.08 -8.27 -13.45
CA TRP A 99 -10.45 -6.97 -12.91
C TRP A 99 -10.51 -5.89 -14.00
N LYS A 100 -9.49 -5.79 -14.86
CA LYS A 100 -9.43 -4.83 -15.97
C LYS A 100 -10.64 -4.97 -16.90
N LEU A 101 -11.07 -6.20 -17.19
CA LEU A 101 -12.24 -6.45 -18.02
C LEU A 101 -13.57 -6.05 -17.36
N GLY A 102 -13.64 -6.13 -16.03
CA GLY A 102 -14.78 -5.67 -15.24
C GLY A 102 -14.73 -4.18 -14.88
N PHE A 103 -13.62 -3.50 -15.19
CA PHE A 103 -13.38 -2.11 -14.85
C PHE A 103 -14.03 -1.16 -15.84
N ASN A 104 -14.69 -0.12 -15.34
CA ASN A 104 -15.26 0.96 -16.15
C ASN A 104 -14.54 2.27 -15.83
N PRO A 105 -13.72 2.81 -16.77
CA PRO A 105 -12.97 4.04 -16.57
C PRO A 105 -13.84 5.27 -16.26
N GLU A 106 -15.03 5.40 -16.85
CA GLU A 106 -15.91 6.54 -16.61
C GLU A 106 -16.44 6.54 -15.18
N LYS A 107 -16.87 5.36 -14.70
CA LYS A 107 -17.30 5.17 -13.30
C LYS A 107 -16.13 5.38 -12.32
N TRP A 108 -14.92 5.02 -12.72
CA TRP A 108 -13.73 5.27 -11.92
C TRP A 108 -13.47 6.76 -11.74
N THR A 109 -13.48 7.55 -12.81
CA THR A 109 -13.30 9.01 -12.73
C THR A 109 -14.38 9.66 -11.85
N GLU A 110 -15.65 9.23 -11.95
CA GLU A 110 -16.73 9.69 -11.08
C GLU A 110 -16.45 9.36 -9.60
N THR A 111 -15.94 8.15 -9.33
CA THR A 111 -15.65 7.72 -7.95
C THR A 111 -14.42 8.43 -7.37
N GLU A 112 -13.38 8.67 -8.18
CA GLU A 112 -12.21 9.46 -7.78
C GLU A 112 -12.59 10.91 -7.45
N GLN A 113 -13.44 11.53 -8.27
CA GLN A 113 -13.95 12.87 -8.00
C GLN A 113 -14.73 12.90 -6.68
N TRP A 114 -15.54 11.87 -6.42
CA TRP A 114 -16.24 11.73 -5.14
C TRP A 114 -15.28 11.54 -3.97
N ASN A 115 -14.19 10.76 -4.14
CA ASN A 115 -13.13 10.62 -3.14
C ASN A 115 -12.49 11.97 -2.81
N HIS A 116 -12.12 12.77 -3.82
CA HIS A 116 -11.53 14.09 -3.61
C HIS A 116 -12.46 15.03 -2.81
N GLU A 117 -13.75 15.03 -3.15
CA GLU A 117 -14.75 15.85 -2.44
C GLU A 117 -14.94 15.38 -0.98
N LEU A 118 -14.95 14.06 -0.75
CA LEU A 118 -14.99 13.49 0.57
C LEU A 118 -13.74 13.86 1.38
N VAL A 119 -12.55 13.74 0.80
CA VAL A 119 -11.28 14.13 1.41
C VAL A 119 -11.31 15.59 1.86
N ASP A 120 -11.82 16.50 1.02
CA ASP A 120 -11.99 17.92 1.38
C ASP A 120 -12.94 18.12 2.57
N ILE A 121 -14.01 17.34 2.66
CA ILE A 121 -14.96 17.38 3.80
C ILE A 121 -14.24 16.94 5.08
N LEU A 122 -13.47 15.84 5.02
CA LEU A 122 -12.71 15.33 6.16
C LEU A 122 -11.64 16.34 6.61
N LEU A 123 -10.91 16.95 5.67
CA LEU A 123 -9.93 18.00 5.99
C LEU A 123 -10.56 19.20 6.69
N LYS A 124 -11.70 19.69 6.20
CA LYS A 124 -12.46 20.76 6.88
C LYS A 124 -12.90 20.34 8.28
N ALA A 125 -13.27 19.07 8.48
CA ALA A 125 -13.61 18.56 9.79
C ALA A 125 -12.39 18.50 10.74
N THR A 126 -11.16 18.37 10.23
CA THR A 126 -9.94 18.43 11.06
C THR A 126 -9.49 19.85 11.42
N GLN A 127 -9.87 20.87 10.64
CA GLN A 127 -9.46 22.27 10.86
C GLN A 127 -9.93 22.80 12.22
N ARG A 128 -8.98 23.35 12.98
CA ARG A 128 -9.19 23.91 14.32
C ARG A 128 -8.07 24.89 14.67
N GLU A 129 -8.39 25.89 15.49
CA GLU A 129 -7.42 26.91 15.93
C GLU A 129 -6.41 26.38 16.94
N GLU A 130 -6.77 25.34 17.71
CA GLU A 130 -5.90 24.72 18.72
C GLU A 130 -5.81 23.20 18.53
N ASP A 131 -4.61 22.68 18.69
CA ASP A 131 -4.29 21.28 18.39
C ASP A 131 -4.47 20.35 19.61
N VAL A 132 -5.71 20.27 20.12
CA VAL A 132 -6.01 19.62 21.42
C VAL A 132 -6.37 18.14 21.29
N HIS A 133 -7.01 17.73 20.19
CA HIS A 133 -7.51 16.37 20.00
C HIS A 133 -6.98 15.75 18.71
N ILE A 134 -6.59 14.47 18.74
CA ILE A 134 -6.38 13.69 17.52
C ILE A 134 -7.75 13.28 16.98
N VAL A 135 -8.09 13.77 15.79
CA VAL A 135 -9.36 13.44 15.14
C VAL A 135 -9.18 12.22 14.24
N ILE A 136 -10.05 11.23 14.42
CA ILE A 136 -10.09 10.04 13.57
C ILE A 136 -11.52 9.79 13.08
N PHE A 137 -11.63 9.14 11.94
CA PHE A 137 -12.89 8.92 11.24
C PHE A 137 -13.11 7.42 11.02
N PRO A 138 -14.28 6.86 11.32
CA PRO A 138 -14.61 5.50 10.93
C PRO A 138 -14.52 5.34 9.40
N CYS A 139 -13.92 4.26 8.91
CA CYS A 139 -13.82 3.97 7.48
C CYS A 139 -13.92 2.46 7.19
N GLY A 140 -14.21 2.14 5.92
CA GLY A 140 -14.31 0.77 5.43
C GLY A 140 -15.70 0.14 5.58
N LYS A 141 -15.79 -1.17 5.31
CA LYS A 141 -17.07 -1.91 5.26
C LYS A 141 -17.70 -2.10 6.65
N PRO A 142 -19.04 -2.24 6.74
CA PRO A 142 -19.77 -2.32 8.02
C PRO A 142 -19.31 -3.42 8.99
N ASN A 143 -18.70 -4.49 8.46
CA ASN A 143 -18.26 -5.64 9.24
C ASN A 143 -16.79 -5.55 9.68
N ALA A 144 -16.05 -4.51 9.26
CA ALA A 144 -14.65 -4.30 9.62
C ALA A 144 -14.49 -2.84 10.05
N LYS A 145 -14.56 -2.60 11.37
CA LYS A 145 -14.45 -1.25 11.93
C LYS A 145 -12.99 -0.81 11.89
N HIS A 146 -12.67 0.02 10.92
CA HIS A 146 -11.38 0.69 10.83
C HIS A 146 -11.57 2.18 11.05
N TRP A 147 -10.45 2.86 11.27
CA TRP A 147 -10.40 4.30 11.37
C TRP A 147 -9.30 4.86 10.48
N ALA A 148 -9.40 6.15 10.21
CA ALA A 148 -8.33 6.88 9.56
C ALA A 148 -8.14 8.26 10.17
N ALA A 149 -6.89 8.72 10.16
CA ALA A 149 -6.52 10.11 10.37
C ALA A 149 -6.10 10.73 9.03
N ILE A 150 -6.26 12.04 8.91
CA ILE A 150 -5.98 12.78 7.67
C ILE A 150 -5.30 14.12 7.98
N GLY A 151 -4.45 14.58 7.06
CA GLY A 151 -3.74 15.85 7.14
C GLY A 151 -2.94 15.96 8.44
N GLN A 152 -3.11 17.07 9.17
CA GLN A 152 -2.36 17.36 10.39
C GLN A 152 -2.49 16.27 11.47
N ASP A 153 -3.62 15.57 11.54
CA ASP A 153 -3.84 14.49 12.51
C ASP A 153 -3.02 13.25 12.13
N ALA A 154 -2.92 12.94 10.83
CA ALA A 154 -2.05 11.85 10.34
C ALA A 154 -0.57 12.19 10.53
N ASP A 155 -0.16 13.43 10.23
CA ASP A 155 1.22 13.90 10.44
C ASP A 155 1.62 13.82 11.92
N ARG A 156 0.72 14.24 12.81
CA ARG A 156 0.95 14.16 14.25
C ARG A 156 1.09 12.72 14.73
N LEU A 157 0.30 11.79 14.20
CA LEU A 157 0.45 10.37 14.52
C LEU A 157 1.79 9.80 14.03
N PHE A 158 2.27 10.24 12.86
CA PHE A 158 3.61 9.90 12.39
C PHE A 158 4.69 10.44 13.33
N GLU A 159 4.61 11.71 13.73
CA GLU A 159 5.59 12.30 14.66
C GLU A 159 5.59 11.62 16.03
N VAL A 160 4.39 11.29 16.53
CA VAL A 160 4.23 10.71 17.86
C VAL A 160 4.55 9.23 17.89
N PHE A 161 4.19 8.45 16.88
CA PHE A 161 4.30 6.98 16.93
C PHE A 161 5.25 6.39 15.87
N GLY A 162 5.60 7.14 14.83
CA GLY A 162 6.36 6.65 13.69
C GLY A 162 5.54 5.76 12.76
N TRP A 163 4.21 5.77 12.88
CA TRP A 163 3.32 5.01 12.01
C TRP A 163 3.34 5.59 10.61
N GLN A 164 3.52 4.75 9.60
CA GLN A 164 3.71 5.15 8.23
C GLN A 164 2.45 5.86 7.71
N THR A 165 2.65 7.03 7.10
CA THR A 165 1.61 7.75 6.37
C THR A 165 1.65 7.36 4.90
N GLY A 166 0.46 7.18 4.34
CA GLY A 166 0.22 7.27 2.90
C GLY A 166 -0.21 8.69 2.52
N HIS A 167 -0.72 8.85 1.31
CA HIS A 167 -1.35 10.09 0.86
C HIS A 167 -2.65 9.77 0.13
N VAL A 168 -3.62 10.67 0.25
CA VAL A 168 -4.82 10.69 -0.57
C VAL A 168 -4.90 12.04 -1.29
N GLU A 169 -5.51 12.06 -2.46
CA GLU A 169 -5.65 13.29 -3.23
C GLU A 169 -6.87 14.10 -2.75
N ALA A 170 -6.64 15.37 -2.44
CA ALA A 170 -7.68 16.37 -2.20
C ALA A 170 -7.80 17.28 -3.43
N THR A 171 -8.83 18.13 -3.51
CA THR A 171 -8.93 19.08 -4.64
C THR A 171 -7.79 20.10 -4.65
N THR A 172 -7.15 20.32 -3.50
CA THR A 172 -6.02 21.23 -3.31
C THR A 172 -4.65 20.57 -3.43
N GLY A 173 -4.60 19.26 -3.65
CA GLY A 173 -3.39 18.45 -3.76
C GLY A 173 -3.33 17.29 -2.76
N PRO A 174 -2.22 16.55 -2.73
CA PRO A 174 -2.07 15.38 -1.87
C PRO A 174 -2.04 15.78 -0.40
N VAL A 175 -2.71 14.98 0.42
CA VAL A 175 -2.74 15.14 1.89
C VAL A 175 -2.39 13.85 2.59
N SER A 176 -1.74 13.96 3.75
CA SER A 176 -1.34 12.81 4.55
C SER A 176 -2.55 11.97 4.96
N TRP A 177 -2.40 10.66 4.88
CA TRP A 177 -3.41 9.68 5.25
C TRP A 177 -2.79 8.62 6.14
N MET A 178 -3.50 8.22 7.19
CA MET A 178 -3.07 7.12 8.05
C MET A 178 -4.22 6.20 8.39
N PHE A 179 -4.15 4.96 7.92
CA PHE A 179 -5.02 3.89 8.35
C PHE A 179 -4.75 3.52 9.82
N ILE A 180 -5.81 3.28 10.58
CA ILE A 180 -5.77 2.90 12.00
C ILE A 180 -6.64 1.65 12.20
N ASN A 181 -6.00 0.55 12.57
CA ASN A 181 -6.67 -0.71 12.88
C ASN A 181 -7.11 -0.76 14.37
N GLY A 182 -7.73 -1.87 14.78
CA GLY A 182 -8.17 -2.06 16.16
C GLY A 182 -7.03 -1.93 17.19
N TYR A 183 -5.85 -2.44 16.89
CA TYR A 183 -4.67 -2.33 17.75
C TYR A 183 -4.19 -0.88 17.87
N GLY A 184 -4.14 -0.15 16.75
CA GLY A 184 -3.79 1.27 16.74
C GLY A 184 -4.76 2.10 17.56
N LEU A 185 -6.07 1.82 17.47
CA LEU A 185 -7.07 2.51 18.30
C LEU A 185 -6.87 2.25 19.79
N ASP A 186 -6.53 1.02 20.19
CA ASP A 186 -6.26 0.68 21.58
C ASP A 186 -5.00 1.38 22.10
N VAL A 187 -3.94 1.46 21.29
CA VAL A 187 -2.75 2.26 21.60
C VAL A 187 -3.13 3.72 21.81
N LEU A 188 -3.92 4.30 20.90
CA LEU A 188 -4.35 5.69 21.01
C LEU A 188 -5.15 5.95 22.28
N ARG A 189 -6.07 5.06 22.65
CA ARG A 189 -6.87 5.18 23.88
C ARG A 189 -6.03 5.15 25.16
N GLN A 190 -4.92 4.42 25.16
CA GLN A 190 -4.06 4.30 26.34
C GLN A 190 -2.87 5.27 26.34
N SER A 191 -2.59 5.92 25.21
CA SER A 191 -1.45 6.83 25.04
C SER A 191 -1.56 8.17 25.80
N GLY A 192 -2.72 8.46 26.40
CA GLY A 192 -2.99 9.72 27.10
C GLY A 192 -3.29 10.92 26.20
N TYR A 193 -3.24 10.76 24.87
CA TYR A 193 -3.74 11.76 23.94
C TYR A 193 -5.27 11.80 23.94
N SER A 194 -5.83 13.00 23.77
CA SER A 194 -7.26 13.12 23.61
C SER A 194 -7.64 12.76 22.17
N VAL A 195 -8.50 11.76 22.00
CA VAL A 195 -8.91 11.25 20.68
C VAL A 195 -10.39 11.52 20.49
N GLN A 196 -10.76 12.11 19.35
CA GLN A 196 -12.14 12.36 18.97
C GLN A 196 -12.49 11.55 17.72
N ILE A 197 -13.48 10.67 17.85
CA ILE A 197 -14.05 9.96 16.70
C ILE A 197 -15.17 10.83 16.13
N ARG A 198 -15.07 11.18 14.85
CA ARG A 198 -16.13 11.88 14.11
C ARG A 198 -16.73 10.99 13.05
N ASP A 199 -18.02 10.72 13.20
CA ASP A 199 -18.76 9.85 12.30
C ASP A 199 -19.56 10.69 11.31
N PHE A 200 -19.22 10.58 10.03
CA PHE A 200 -19.92 11.20 8.90
C PHE A 200 -20.67 10.16 8.06
N GLY A 201 -20.88 8.96 8.61
CA GLY A 201 -21.28 7.76 7.89
C GLY A 201 -20.08 6.91 7.48
N GLU A 202 -20.34 5.67 7.11
CA GLU A 202 -19.33 4.78 6.55
C GLU A 202 -18.91 5.32 5.19
N PHE A 203 -17.63 5.68 5.09
CA PHE A 203 -17.00 6.01 3.83
C PHE A 203 -15.82 5.07 3.58
N ASP A 204 -15.61 4.77 2.31
CA ASP A 204 -14.49 3.96 1.85
C ASP A 204 -13.81 4.80 0.77
N ILE A 205 -12.73 5.50 1.15
CA ILE A 205 -11.85 6.11 0.14
C ILE A 205 -11.20 4.94 -0.56
N LEU A 206 -11.25 4.92 -1.89
CA LEU A 206 -10.55 3.90 -2.68
C LEU A 206 -9.03 4.12 -2.55
N SER A 207 -8.48 3.76 -1.40
CA SER A 207 -7.07 3.47 -1.24
C SER A 207 -6.81 2.24 -2.11
N THR A 208 -6.12 2.42 -3.23
CA THR A 208 -5.61 1.30 -4.04
C THR A 208 -4.42 0.67 -3.31
N ALA A 209 -4.70 0.08 -2.14
CA ALA A 209 -3.76 -0.58 -1.24
C ALA A 209 -2.43 0.17 -1.12
N PHE A 210 -2.42 1.24 -0.31
CA PHE A 210 -1.16 1.80 0.15
C PHE A 210 -0.37 0.68 0.84
N GLU A 211 0.83 0.39 0.34
CA GLU A 211 1.78 -0.47 1.07
C GLU A 211 1.96 0.05 2.51
N GLU A 212 1.82 1.37 2.65
CA GLU A 212 1.83 2.14 3.89
C GLU A 212 0.73 1.70 4.86
N ASP A 213 -0.47 1.29 4.41
CA ASP A 213 -1.53 0.80 5.30
C ASP A 213 -1.13 -0.55 5.94
N SER A 214 -0.47 -1.41 5.16
CA SER A 214 0.07 -2.68 5.66
C SER A 214 1.21 -2.42 6.65
N ILE A 215 2.16 -1.55 6.28
CA ILE A 215 3.27 -1.17 7.17
C ILE A 215 2.71 -0.58 8.48
N ALA A 216 1.80 0.39 8.41
CA ALA A 216 1.16 1.02 9.56
C ALA A 216 0.43 0.00 10.44
N SER A 217 -0.24 -0.99 9.85
CA SER A 217 -0.91 -2.06 10.58
C SER A 217 0.05 -2.88 11.44
N LEU A 218 1.23 -3.23 10.88
CA LEU A 218 2.28 -3.89 11.64
C LEU A 218 2.80 -3.00 12.78
N GLN A 219 3.09 -1.73 12.48
CA GLN A 219 3.65 -0.81 13.46
C GLN A 219 2.70 -0.60 14.65
N GLN A 220 1.41 -0.41 14.37
CA GLN A 220 0.34 -0.31 15.37
C GLN A 220 0.22 -1.56 16.23
N PHE A 221 0.33 -2.73 15.61
CA PHE A 221 0.32 -3.99 16.33
C PHE A 221 1.54 -4.13 17.27
N ILE A 222 2.74 -3.75 16.82
CA ILE A 222 3.95 -3.79 17.66
C ILE A 222 3.84 -2.81 18.83
N ASP A 223 3.33 -1.60 18.60
CA ASP A 223 3.11 -0.65 19.68
C ASP A 223 2.05 -1.11 20.67
N TYR A 224 1.00 -1.81 20.20
CA TYR A 224 0.04 -2.49 21.06
C TYR A 224 0.71 -3.57 21.93
N LEU A 225 1.58 -4.40 21.34
CA LEU A 225 2.35 -5.37 22.12
C LEU A 225 3.22 -4.67 23.17
N ARG A 226 3.93 -3.59 22.81
CA ARG A 226 4.76 -2.83 23.75
C ARG A 226 3.95 -2.24 24.90
N MET A 227 2.73 -1.77 24.64
CA MET A 227 1.80 -1.25 25.64
C MET A 227 1.33 -2.32 26.63
N MET A 228 1.10 -3.56 26.16
CA MET A 228 0.63 -4.67 26.98
C MET A 228 1.69 -5.24 27.96
N GLY A 229 2.92 -4.73 27.93
CA GLY A 229 4.01 -5.13 28.83
C GLY A 229 4.69 -6.45 28.44
N GLU A 230 5.70 -6.90 29.21
CA GLU A 230 6.45 -8.13 28.92
C GLU A 230 5.60 -9.39 29.21
N MET A 231 5.28 -10.14 28.15
CA MET A 231 4.75 -11.51 28.16
C MET A 231 3.37 -11.71 28.78
N ALA A 232 2.36 -10.98 28.31
CA ALA A 232 0.99 -11.48 28.43
C ALA A 232 0.83 -12.78 27.60
N ASP A 233 0.13 -13.79 28.13
CA ASP A 233 -0.09 -15.07 27.44
C ASP A 233 -0.71 -14.93 26.04
N GLU A 234 -1.41 -13.83 25.78
CA GLU A 234 -1.93 -13.45 24.46
C GLU A 234 -0.82 -13.06 23.48
N GLN A 235 0.20 -12.31 23.91
CA GLN A 235 1.37 -11.98 23.09
C GLN A 235 2.11 -13.25 22.69
N VAL A 236 2.38 -14.15 23.64
CA VAL A 236 3.10 -15.41 23.37
C VAL A 236 2.30 -16.32 22.46
N ARG A 237 0.97 -16.39 22.63
CA ARG A 237 0.09 -17.16 21.73
C ARG A 237 0.04 -16.56 20.33
N PHE A 238 0.07 -15.24 20.20
CA PHE A 238 0.06 -14.57 18.91
C PHE A 238 1.40 -14.67 18.19
N LEU A 239 2.52 -14.42 18.86
CA LEU A 239 3.86 -14.57 18.30
C LEU A 239 4.12 -15.99 17.79
N ARG A 240 3.53 -17.00 18.43
CA ARG A 240 3.55 -18.40 17.95
C ARG A 240 2.69 -18.65 16.71
N LYS A 241 1.72 -17.79 16.40
CA LYS A 241 0.88 -17.85 15.19
C LYS A 241 1.54 -17.18 13.99
N ILE A 242 2.39 -16.16 14.21
CA ILE A 242 3.23 -15.59 13.16
C ILE A 242 4.21 -16.70 12.72
N ARG A 243 3.87 -17.39 11.63
CA ARG A 243 4.75 -18.41 11.03
C ARG A 243 6.05 -17.73 10.58
N PRO A 244 7.14 -18.48 10.37
CA PRO A 244 8.30 -17.94 9.67
C PRO A 244 7.84 -17.26 8.38
N ILE A 245 8.23 -16.00 8.19
CA ILE A 245 7.75 -15.19 7.07
C ILE A 245 8.57 -15.59 5.86
N ILE A 246 7.91 -16.12 4.85
CA ILE A 246 8.52 -16.56 3.60
C ILE A 246 8.22 -15.51 2.54
N TYR A 247 9.23 -14.81 2.05
CA TYR A 247 9.05 -13.77 1.03
C TYR A 247 10.00 -13.93 -0.16
N PRO A 248 9.55 -13.58 -1.38
CA PRO A 248 10.41 -13.50 -2.56
C PRO A 248 11.14 -12.14 -2.57
N HIS A 249 12.46 -12.16 -2.63
CA HIS A 249 13.27 -10.95 -2.79
C HIS A 249 13.24 -10.49 -4.26
N PRO A 250 12.93 -9.21 -4.57
CA PRO A 250 13.03 -8.69 -5.93
C PRO A 250 14.43 -8.89 -6.51
N GLY A 251 14.57 -9.67 -7.58
CA GLY A 251 15.87 -9.99 -8.20
C GLY A 251 16.57 -11.28 -7.72
N TYR A 252 15.94 -12.07 -6.83
CA TYR A 252 16.44 -13.39 -6.43
C TYR A 252 15.41 -14.49 -6.72
N PHE A 253 15.89 -15.68 -7.10
CA PHE A 253 15.07 -16.84 -7.43
C PHE A 253 14.66 -17.70 -6.22
N GLU A 254 15.13 -17.38 -5.01
CA GLU A 254 14.91 -18.19 -3.81
C GLU A 254 14.08 -17.45 -2.75
N LEU A 255 13.19 -18.20 -2.09
CA LEU A 255 12.35 -17.69 -1.00
C LEU A 255 13.20 -17.52 0.26
N THR A 256 13.16 -16.32 0.85
CA THR A 256 13.87 -16.01 2.10
C THR A 256 12.93 -16.14 3.28
N GLN A 257 13.39 -16.80 4.34
CA GLN A 257 12.64 -16.98 5.57
C GLN A 257 13.24 -16.12 6.70
N ALA A 258 12.38 -15.40 7.41
CA ALA A 258 12.76 -14.64 8.60
C ALA A 258 11.83 -14.94 9.79
N ARG A 259 12.40 -14.94 10.99
CA ARG A 259 11.68 -14.97 12.28
C ARG A 259 11.88 -13.64 12.97
N LEU A 260 10.85 -13.18 13.67
CA LEU A 260 10.93 -11.93 14.40
C LEU A 260 11.19 -12.16 15.87
N ASP A 261 12.08 -11.33 16.38
CA ASP A 261 12.34 -11.18 17.79
C ASP A 261 11.91 -9.78 18.24
N PHE A 262 11.12 -9.75 19.30
CA PHE A 262 10.55 -8.53 19.85
C PHE A 262 11.22 -8.24 21.19
N GLY A 263 12.12 -7.28 21.17
CA GLY A 263 12.64 -6.65 22.37
C GLY A 263 11.74 -5.51 22.84
N ARG A 264 11.93 -5.07 24.08
CA ARG A 264 11.15 -3.97 24.68
C ARG A 264 11.11 -2.70 23.81
N ASN A 265 12.24 -2.37 23.18
CA ASN A 265 12.36 -1.23 22.29
C ASN A 265 12.84 -1.61 20.89
N THR A 266 13.00 -2.90 20.57
CA THR A 266 13.64 -3.31 19.32
C THR A 266 12.82 -4.38 18.62
N VAL A 267 12.76 -4.34 17.29
CA VAL A 267 12.23 -5.43 16.47
C VAL A 267 13.36 -5.90 15.57
N VAL A 268 13.67 -7.20 15.62
CA VAL A 268 14.77 -7.80 14.85
C VAL A 268 14.25 -8.93 13.98
N ALA A 269 14.60 -8.92 12.69
CA ALA A 269 14.43 -10.05 11.79
C ALA A 269 15.67 -10.93 11.84
N LYS A 270 15.47 -12.20 12.17
CA LYS A 270 16.48 -13.25 12.19
C LYS A 270 16.26 -14.16 10.99
N PHE A 271 17.20 -14.16 10.06
CA PHE A 271 17.14 -14.95 8.84
C PHE A 271 17.67 -16.36 9.09
N ASP A 272 17.23 -17.32 8.26
CA ASP A 272 17.72 -18.71 8.34
C ASP A 272 19.24 -18.80 8.08
N SER A 273 19.84 -17.81 7.40
CA SER A 273 21.30 -17.66 7.22
C SER A 273 22.06 -17.36 8.52
N GLY A 274 21.35 -17.01 9.60
CA GLY A 274 21.92 -16.50 10.85
C GLY A 274 22.18 -14.99 10.86
N GLU A 275 21.88 -14.29 9.76
CA GLU A 275 21.92 -12.83 9.72
C GLU A 275 20.78 -12.23 10.54
N GLU A 276 21.06 -11.11 11.22
CA GLU A 276 20.07 -10.36 11.99
C GLU A 276 19.99 -8.92 11.48
N VAL A 277 18.77 -8.46 11.20
CA VAL A 277 18.51 -7.08 10.76
C VAL A 277 17.55 -6.42 11.75
N THR A 278 17.97 -5.29 12.30
CA THR A 278 17.09 -4.47 13.14
C THR A 278 16.09 -3.75 12.26
N LEU A 279 14.81 -4.08 12.44
CA LEU A 279 13.67 -3.49 11.72
C LEU A 279 13.19 -2.21 12.40
N ALA A 280 13.23 -2.16 13.74
CA ALA A 280 12.81 -0.97 14.48
C ALA A 280 13.60 -0.80 15.77
N GLU A 281 13.87 0.45 16.12
CA GLU A 281 14.39 0.87 17.42
C GLU A 281 13.56 2.04 17.96
N GLY A 282 12.83 1.79 19.05
CA GLY A 282 11.76 2.65 19.53
C GLY A 282 10.71 2.85 18.45
N LYS A 283 10.52 4.11 18.05
CA LYS A 283 9.56 4.55 17.02
C LYS A 283 10.20 4.69 15.63
N ASN A 284 11.50 4.49 15.52
CA ASN A 284 12.22 4.59 14.26
C ASN A 284 12.20 3.24 13.55
N TRP A 285 11.67 3.21 12.34
CA TRP A 285 11.58 2.01 11.51
C TRP A 285 12.59 2.07 10.37
N ASN A 286 13.37 1.00 10.22
CA ASN A 286 14.23 0.79 9.07
C ASN A 286 13.39 0.12 7.98
N LEU A 287 12.91 0.91 7.01
CA LEU A 287 12.09 0.45 5.89
C LEU A 287 12.85 0.51 4.55
N ASN A 288 14.16 0.24 4.59
CA ASN A 288 15.01 0.27 3.40
C ASN A 288 15.20 -1.11 2.79
N GLY A 289 15.14 -1.20 1.45
CA GLY A 289 15.38 -2.44 0.71
C GLY A 289 14.51 -3.59 1.20
N LEU A 290 15.14 -4.62 1.74
CA LEU A 290 14.49 -5.87 2.16
C LEU A 290 13.49 -5.73 3.31
N THR A 291 13.70 -4.76 4.20
CA THR A 291 12.86 -4.62 5.39
C THR A 291 11.48 -4.06 5.07
N ARG A 292 11.35 -3.27 3.99
CA ARG A 292 10.06 -2.77 3.50
C ARG A 292 9.16 -3.90 3.03
N SER A 293 9.67 -4.78 2.17
CA SER A 293 8.90 -5.92 1.65
C SER A 293 8.44 -6.85 2.77
N LEU A 294 9.30 -7.08 3.77
CA LEU A 294 8.94 -7.86 4.96
C LEU A 294 7.80 -7.20 5.75
N ALA A 295 7.89 -5.89 6.01
CA ALA A 295 6.86 -5.15 6.73
C ALA A 295 5.50 -5.15 6.01
N VAL A 296 5.51 -4.99 4.68
CA VAL A 296 4.28 -5.04 3.85
C VAL A 296 3.61 -6.41 3.96
N GLN A 297 4.36 -7.51 3.77
CA GLN A 297 3.79 -8.84 3.79
C GLN A 297 3.19 -9.20 5.15
N MET A 298 3.87 -8.83 6.24
CA MET A 298 3.36 -9.00 7.59
C MET A 298 2.11 -8.19 7.88
N GLY A 299 2.14 -6.91 7.49
CA GLY A 299 1.03 -5.99 7.65
C GLY A 299 -0.25 -6.50 6.98
N ALA A 300 -0.12 -7.08 5.79
CA ALA A 300 -1.22 -7.68 5.07
C ALA A 300 -1.86 -8.85 5.84
N GLU A 301 -1.06 -9.73 6.47
CA GLU A 301 -1.59 -10.82 7.31
C GLU A 301 -2.32 -10.30 8.55
N LEU A 302 -1.94 -9.13 9.07
CA LEU A 302 -2.56 -8.49 10.22
C LEU A 302 -3.85 -7.73 9.88
N GLY A 303 -3.92 -7.14 8.68
CA GLY A 303 -5.12 -6.43 8.22
C GLY A 303 -6.30 -7.34 7.86
N GLU A 304 -6.06 -8.65 7.69
CA GLU A 304 -7.11 -9.66 7.45
C GLU A 304 -7.73 -10.24 8.73
N ALA A 305 -7.15 -9.96 9.91
CA ALA A 305 -7.52 -10.56 11.21
C ALA A 305 -8.40 -9.64 12.08
#